data_AF-A0A515ELA7-F1
#
_entry.id   AF-A0A515ELA7-F1
#
_cell.length_a   1.000
_cell.length_b   1.000
_cell.length_c   1.000
_cell.angle_alpha   90.00
_cell.angle_beta   90.00
_cell.angle_gamma   90.00
#
_symmetry.space_group_name_H-M   'P 1'
#
loop_
_entity.id
_entity.type
_entity.pdbx_description
1 polymer ?
#
loop_
_entity_poly.entity_id
_entity_poly.type
_entity_poly.pdbx_seq_one_letter_code
_entity_poly.pdbx_strand_id
1 'polypeptide(L)'
;MADWVKHTALLGYKSMTYRFRERNHDQQRSCSQDRFHFYIKLGLLKPYACAMKKLTISTALALLTFQAVAASFDCSKASTYVERTICTDAQLERLDVALAENYKGMLASDFGGSRKLLQEEQLRWLTQRNQCKTAKCLIDAYRKRVDETCDYGVVTGVHPVCTPSEDIK
;
A
#
# COMPACT_ATOMS: atom_id res chain seq x y z
N MET A 1 30.06 35.03 32.57
CA MET A 1 29.03 34.78 33.60
C MET A 1 28.12 33.70 33.03
N ALA A 2 28.25 32.48 33.53
CA ALA A 2 27.53 31.30 33.03
C ALA A 2 26.75 30.71 34.21
N ASP A 3 25.44 30.86 34.18
CA ASP A 3 24.53 30.26 35.15
C ASP A 3 24.01 28.93 34.58
N TRP A 4 24.50 27.83 35.15
CA TRP A 4 23.94 26.49 34.95
C TRP A 4 23.27 26.05 36.23
N VAL A 5 21.94 26.18 36.29
CA VAL A 5 21.15 25.60 37.37
C VAL A 5 21.06 24.09 37.16
N LYS A 6 21.68 23.35 38.08
CA LYS A 6 21.52 21.89 38.22
C LYS A 6 20.13 21.62 38.80
N HIS A 7 19.28 20.91 38.07
CA HIS A 7 18.13 20.22 38.69
C HIS A 7 18.38 18.72 38.70
N THR A 8 18.43 18.21 39.93
CA THR A 8 18.53 16.82 40.35
C THR A 8 17.32 16.00 39.92
N ALA A 9 17.63 14.77 39.49
CA ALA A 9 16.70 13.72 39.13
C ALA A 9 15.81 13.28 40.31
N LEU A 10 14.53 13.02 40.01
CA LEU A 10 13.67 12.12 40.78
C LEU A 10 12.96 11.15 39.82
N LEU A 11 13.49 9.93 39.81
CA LEU A 11 12.82 8.63 39.85
C LEU A 11 11.41 8.52 39.24
N GLY A 12 11.30 7.71 38.17
CA GLY A 12 9.99 7.24 37.69
C GLY A 12 9.95 6.49 36.37
N TYR A 13 11.01 5.78 35.95
CA TYR A 13 10.96 4.97 34.73
C TYR A 13 10.15 3.68 34.98
N LYS A 14 8.83 3.74 34.77
CA LYS A 14 8.03 2.53 34.55
C LYS A 14 8.40 1.97 33.18
N SER A 15 9.05 0.83 33.18
CA SER A 15 9.35 0.03 32.00
C SER A 15 8.02 -0.35 31.32
N MET A 16 7.69 0.33 30.22
CA MET A 16 6.54 0.03 29.37
C MET A 16 6.97 -1.10 28.44
N THR A 17 6.65 -2.34 28.81
CA THR A 17 6.86 -3.49 27.94
C THR A 17 5.98 -3.33 26.69
N TYR A 18 6.60 -3.11 25.54
CA TYR A 18 5.93 -3.12 24.24
C TYR A 18 5.45 -4.55 23.95
N ARG A 19 4.13 -4.76 23.92
CA ARG A 19 3.53 -5.99 23.40
C ARG A 19 3.32 -5.80 21.90
N PHE A 20 4.22 -6.35 21.10
CA PHE A 20 4.04 -6.48 19.65
C PHE A 20 2.89 -7.47 19.40
N ARG A 21 1.76 -6.97 18.89
CA ARG A 21 0.65 -7.82 18.43
C ARG A 21 0.89 -8.11 16.96
N GLU A 22 1.50 -9.24 16.67
CA GLU A 22 1.49 -9.83 15.33
C GLU A 22 0.04 -10.20 14.98
N ARG A 23 -0.55 -9.52 14.00
CA ARG A 23 -1.71 -10.05 13.28
C ARG A 23 -1.19 -10.60 11.97
N ASN A 24 -0.79 -11.87 12.01
CA ASN A 24 -0.52 -12.68 10.84
C ASN A 24 -1.83 -12.86 10.05
N HIS A 25 -1.83 -12.33 8.83
CA HIS A 25 -2.67 -12.78 7.74
C HIS A 25 -2.17 -14.14 7.24
N ASP A 26 -3.12 -15.00 6.87
CA ASP A 26 -2.96 -16.24 6.11
C ASP A 26 -1.97 -17.29 6.62
N GLN A 27 -2.52 -18.37 7.18
CA GLN A 27 -2.15 -19.70 6.67
C GLN A 27 -3.22 -20.74 7.03
N GLN A 28 -4.03 -21.11 6.05
CA GLN A 28 -4.65 -22.42 5.98
C GLN A 28 -3.57 -23.50 6.18
N ARG A 29 -3.56 -24.20 7.32
CA ARG A 29 -2.89 -25.51 7.46
C ARG A 29 -3.67 -26.43 8.38
N SER A 30 -4.17 -27.50 7.75
CA SER A 30 -4.23 -28.88 8.24
C SER A 30 -4.89 -29.16 9.60
N CYS A 31 -6.04 -29.84 9.54
CA CYS A 31 -6.53 -30.66 10.64
C CYS A 31 -5.55 -31.84 10.84
N SER A 32 -4.48 -31.61 11.60
CA SER A 32 -3.53 -32.65 12.01
C SER A 32 -3.94 -33.17 13.39
N GLN A 33 -4.51 -34.36 13.33
CA GLN A 33 -4.84 -35.28 14.40
C GLN A 33 -3.69 -35.47 15.38
N ASP A 34 -3.83 -34.98 16.62
CA ASP A 34 -3.14 -35.50 17.82
C ASP A 34 -3.73 -34.87 19.08
N ARG A 35 -4.98 -35.25 19.41
CA ARG A 35 -5.52 -35.20 20.79
C ARG A 35 -6.84 -35.94 20.98
N PHE A 36 -7.08 -37.01 20.22
CA PHE A 36 -8.34 -37.78 20.27
C PHE A 36 -8.29 -39.02 21.19
N HIS A 37 -7.34 -39.11 22.12
CA HIS A 37 -7.26 -40.23 23.06
C HIS A 37 -7.95 -39.97 24.42
N PHE A 38 -8.39 -38.75 24.73
CA PHE A 38 -9.01 -38.47 26.03
C PHE A 38 -10.53 -38.67 26.07
N TYR A 39 -11.23 -38.57 24.93
CA TYR A 39 -12.71 -38.50 24.90
C TYR A 39 -13.44 -39.80 24.55
N ILE A 40 -12.74 -40.92 24.30
CA ILE A 40 -13.39 -42.21 23.97
C ILE A 40 -13.90 -42.96 25.21
N LYS A 41 -13.48 -42.59 26.44
CA LYS A 41 -13.88 -43.32 27.67
C LYS A 41 -15.30 -43.05 28.17
N LEU A 42 -16.04 -42.12 27.56
CA LEU A 42 -17.37 -41.68 28.05
C LEU A 42 -18.54 -42.06 27.14
N GLY A 43 -18.35 -42.85 26.08
CA GLY A 43 -19.45 -43.57 25.39
C GLY A 43 -20.58 -42.73 24.76
N LEU A 44 -20.41 -41.42 24.57
CA LEU A 44 -21.50 -40.52 24.15
C LEU A 44 -21.34 -39.88 22.76
N LEU A 45 -20.44 -40.37 21.91
CA LEU A 45 -20.32 -39.88 20.53
C LEU A 45 -20.36 -41.05 19.54
N LYS A 46 -21.35 -41.03 18.65
CA LYS A 46 -21.46 -41.94 17.50
C LYS A 46 -20.28 -41.67 16.54
N PRO A 47 -19.61 -42.70 16.01
CA PRO A 47 -18.58 -42.52 15.00
C PRO A 47 -19.24 -42.05 13.70
N TYR A 48 -19.09 -40.77 13.39
CA TYR A 48 -19.41 -40.25 12.06
C TYR A 48 -18.31 -40.71 11.11
N ALA A 49 -18.51 -41.89 10.52
CA ALA A 49 -17.64 -42.41 9.48
C ALA A 49 -17.64 -41.47 8.26
N CYS A 50 -16.45 -41.11 7.81
CA CYS A 50 -16.23 -40.28 6.63
C CYS A 50 -16.51 -41.10 5.36
N ALA A 51 -17.60 -40.80 4.65
CA ALA A 51 -17.89 -41.40 3.34
C ALA A 51 -17.21 -40.59 2.22
N MET A 52 -16.10 -41.10 1.69
CA MET A 52 -15.38 -40.50 0.56
C MET A 52 -16.11 -40.79 -0.77
N LYS A 53 -16.79 -39.78 -1.34
CA LYS A 53 -17.30 -39.84 -2.72
C LYS A 53 -16.11 -39.69 -3.68
N LYS A 54 -15.88 -40.71 -4.52
CA LYS A 54 -14.91 -40.66 -5.63
C LYS A 54 -15.33 -39.57 -6.62
N LEU A 55 -14.65 -38.44 -6.60
CA LEU A 55 -14.85 -37.37 -7.58
C LEU A 55 -13.80 -37.54 -8.68
N THR A 56 -14.22 -38.01 -9.84
CA THR A 56 -13.39 -38.03 -11.06
C THR A 56 -13.13 -36.60 -11.50
N ILE A 57 -11.90 -36.11 -11.33
CA ILE A 57 -11.47 -34.77 -11.76
C ILE A 57 -10.96 -34.91 -13.20
N SER A 58 -11.80 -34.57 -14.17
CA SER A 58 -11.38 -34.35 -15.55
C SER A 58 -12.03 -33.08 -16.08
N THR A 59 -11.30 -31.97 -15.99
CA THR A 59 -11.02 -31.00 -17.07
C THR A 59 -10.27 -29.82 -16.46
N ALA A 60 -8.98 -29.71 -16.78
CA ALA A 60 -8.15 -28.57 -16.40
C ALA A 60 -8.50 -27.38 -17.30
N LEU A 61 -9.42 -26.52 -16.84
CA LEU A 61 -9.67 -25.23 -17.47
C LEU A 61 -8.60 -24.25 -16.97
N ALA A 62 -7.63 -23.95 -17.83
CA ALA A 62 -6.60 -22.96 -17.56
C ALA A 62 -7.24 -21.56 -17.46
N LEU A 63 -7.50 -21.11 -16.23
CA LEU A 63 -7.87 -19.74 -15.95
C LEU A 63 -6.64 -18.85 -16.19
N LEU A 64 -6.61 -18.17 -17.33
CA LEU A 64 -5.73 -17.02 -17.53
C LEU A 64 -6.18 -15.92 -16.57
N THR A 65 -5.55 -15.85 -15.40
CA THR A 65 -5.71 -14.70 -14.51
C THR A 65 -5.05 -13.51 -15.19
N PHE A 66 -5.83 -12.65 -15.83
CA PHE A 66 -5.39 -11.29 -16.12
C PHE A 66 -5.03 -10.65 -14.79
N GLN A 67 -3.74 -10.46 -14.51
CA GLN A 67 -3.34 -9.63 -13.39
C GLN A 67 -3.88 -8.23 -13.70
N ALA A 68 -4.87 -7.80 -12.92
CA ALA A 68 -5.32 -6.42 -12.97
C ALA A 68 -4.14 -5.56 -12.52
N VAL A 69 -3.46 -4.92 -13.47
CA VAL A 69 -2.46 -3.89 -13.15
C VAL A 69 -3.21 -2.77 -12.44
N ALA A 70 -2.74 -2.39 -11.27
CA ALA A 70 -3.45 -1.47 -10.40
C ALA A 70 -2.74 -0.13 -10.46
N ALA A 71 -3.25 0.74 -11.33
CA ALA A 71 -2.97 2.17 -11.22
C ALA A 71 -3.50 2.71 -9.87
N SER A 72 -3.31 3.99 -9.59
CA SER A 72 -3.91 4.63 -8.41
C SER A 72 -5.44 4.72 -8.47
N PHE A 73 -6.07 4.14 -9.50
CA PHE A 73 -7.49 4.07 -9.76
C PHE A 73 -7.88 2.72 -10.38
N ASP A 74 -9.19 2.44 -10.41
CA ASP A 74 -9.74 1.22 -10.95
C ASP A 74 -9.66 1.18 -12.49
N CYS A 75 -8.73 0.40 -13.03
CA CYS A 75 -8.50 0.25 -14.46
C CYS A 75 -9.70 -0.30 -15.23
N SER A 76 -10.67 -0.97 -14.58
CA SER A 76 -11.90 -1.39 -15.25
C SER A 76 -12.82 -0.21 -15.63
N LYS A 77 -12.59 0.96 -15.02
CA LYS A 77 -13.34 2.20 -15.28
C LYS A 77 -12.63 3.16 -16.23
N ALA A 78 -11.46 2.77 -16.76
CA ALA A 78 -10.68 3.60 -17.66
C ALA A 78 -11.44 3.91 -18.96
N SER A 79 -11.75 5.19 -19.18
CA SER A 79 -12.60 5.69 -20.25
C SER A 79 -11.86 6.61 -21.23
N THR A 80 -10.75 7.21 -20.81
CA THR A 80 -9.94 8.12 -21.64
C THR A 80 -8.69 7.44 -22.21
N TYR A 81 -8.08 8.07 -23.23
CA TYR A 81 -6.78 7.64 -23.74
C TYR A 81 -5.72 7.59 -22.63
N VAL A 82 -5.69 8.63 -21.79
CA VAL A 82 -4.73 8.75 -20.69
C VAL A 82 -4.91 7.63 -19.67
N GLU A 83 -6.14 7.42 -19.19
CA GLU A 83 -6.44 6.36 -18.22
C GLU A 83 -6.10 4.97 -18.77
N ARG A 84 -6.49 4.68 -20.01
CA ARG A 84 -6.15 3.40 -20.64
C ARG A 84 -4.65 3.21 -20.79
N THR A 85 -3.93 4.27 -21.18
CA THR A 85 -2.47 4.19 -21.35
C THR A 85 -1.79 3.90 -20.00
N ILE A 86 -2.19 4.59 -18.93
CA ILE A 86 -1.69 4.32 -17.56
C ILE A 86 -1.95 2.87 -17.16
N CYS A 87 -3.14 2.33 -17.46
CA CYS A 87 -3.53 0.96 -17.16
C CYS A 87 -2.90 -0.13 -18.05
N THR A 88 -2.11 0.23 -19.06
CA THR A 88 -1.49 -0.77 -19.96
C THR A 88 0.03 -0.66 -20.03
N ASP A 89 0.58 0.48 -19.59
CA ASP A 89 2.01 0.76 -19.57
C ASP A 89 2.51 0.64 -18.13
N ALA A 90 3.33 -0.39 -17.87
CA ALA A 90 3.83 -0.70 -16.53
C ALA A 90 4.68 0.42 -15.91
N GLN A 91 5.35 1.24 -16.74
CA GLN A 91 6.13 2.36 -16.23
C GLN A 91 5.18 3.48 -15.77
N LEU A 92 4.13 3.77 -16.55
CA LEU A 92 3.11 4.75 -16.17
C LEU A 92 2.29 4.31 -14.96
N GLU A 93 1.98 3.02 -14.83
CA GLU A 93 1.34 2.46 -13.64
C GLU A 93 2.17 2.78 -12.38
N ARG A 94 3.47 2.46 -12.39
CA ARG A 94 4.36 2.70 -11.25
C ARG A 94 4.50 4.18 -10.93
N LEU A 95 4.63 5.02 -11.97
CA LEU A 95 4.68 6.48 -11.79
C LEU A 95 3.38 7.03 -11.18
N ASP A 96 2.23 6.47 -11.56
CA ASP A 96 0.92 6.87 -11.04
C ASP A 96 0.73 6.49 -9.58
N VAL A 97 1.11 5.26 -9.21
CA VAL A 97 1.10 4.80 -7.82
C VAL A 97 2.04 5.63 -6.95
N ALA A 98 3.29 5.82 -7.39
CA ALA A 98 4.26 6.60 -6.63
C ALA A 98 3.84 8.06 -6.44
N LEU A 99 3.30 8.71 -7.48
CA LEU A 99 2.76 10.06 -7.36
C LEU A 99 1.62 10.12 -6.35
N ALA A 100 0.70 9.14 -6.37
CA ALA A 100 -0.42 9.09 -5.42
C ALA A 100 0.07 8.92 -3.98
N GLU A 101 1.08 8.08 -3.75
CA GLU A 101 1.70 7.87 -2.44
C GLU A 101 2.44 9.13 -1.95
N ASN A 102 3.29 9.72 -2.78
CA ASN A 102 4.01 10.96 -2.47
C ASN A 102 3.05 12.09 -2.12
N TYR A 103 2.01 12.28 -2.95
CA TYR A 103 1.00 13.31 -2.75
C TYR A 103 0.22 13.11 -1.44
N LYS A 104 -0.15 11.87 -1.11
CA LYS A 104 -0.79 11.52 0.16
C LYS A 104 0.13 11.79 1.35
N GLY A 105 1.41 11.44 1.23
CA GLY A 105 2.43 11.73 2.24
C GLY A 105 2.56 13.24 2.50
N MET A 106 2.53 14.04 1.44
CA MET A 106 2.62 15.50 1.53
C MET A 106 1.37 16.14 2.15
N LEU A 107 0.18 15.65 1.82
CA LEU A 107 -1.05 16.12 2.47
C LEU A 107 -1.11 15.80 3.97
N ALA A 108 -0.39 14.76 4.41
CA ALA A 108 -0.32 14.35 5.80
C ALA A 108 0.83 15.03 6.57
N SER A 109 1.77 15.69 5.89
CA SER A 109 2.93 16.31 6.50
C SER A 109 2.68 17.79 6.83
N ASP A 110 3.50 18.31 7.75
CA ASP A 110 3.63 19.74 7.97
C ASP A 110 4.81 20.28 7.16
N PHE A 111 4.61 20.34 5.84
CA PHE A 111 5.62 20.80 4.89
C PHE A 111 5.74 22.33 4.84
N GLY A 112 5.13 23.08 5.75
CA GLY A 112 5.21 24.54 5.81
C GLY A 112 4.57 25.30 4.63
N GLY A 113 4.08 24.58 3.61
CA GLY A 113 3.28 25.13 2.53
C GLY A 113 1.78 24.99 2.78
N SER A 114 0.98 25.55 1.88
CA SER A 114 -0.48 25.47 1.96
C SER A 114 -0.99 24.16 1.33
N ARG A 115 -1.64 23.32 2.15
CA ARG A 115 -2.37 22.13 1.67
C ARG A 115 -3.36 22.45 0.55
N LYS A 116 -4.02 23.62 0.62
CA LYS A 116 -4.96 24.07 -0.41
C LYS A 116 -4.25 24.34 -1.74
N LEU A 117 -3.09 24.99 -1.71
CA LEU A 117 -2.30 25.25 -2.93
C LEU A 117 -1.85 23.94 -3.58
N LEU A 118 -1.35 23.00 -2.77
CA LEU A 118 -0.95 21.67 -3.25
C LEU A 118 -2.10 20.94 -3.95
N GLN A 119 -3.32 21.01 -3.39
CA GLN A 119 -4.52 20.45 -4.00
C GLN A 119 -4.89 21.13 -5.33
N GLU A 120 -4.86 22.46 -5.38
CA GLU A 120 -5.14 23.23 -6.59
C GLU A 120 -4.12 22.93 -7.70
N GLU A 121 -2.85 22.81 -7.34
CA GLU A 121 -1.76 22.44 -8.25
C GLU A 121 -1.93 21.02 -8.79
N GLN A 122 -2.37 20.08 -7.94
CA GLN A 122 -2.66 18.71 -8.37
C GLN A 122 -3.83 18.66 -9.36
N LEU A 123 -4.91 19.40 -9.11
CA LEU A 123 -6.06 19.48 -10.03
C LEU A 123 -5.68 20.13 -11.37
N ARG A 124 -4.85 21.18 -11.32
CA ARG A 124 -4.31 21.82 -12.52
C ARG A 124 -3.44 20.84 -13.31
N TRP A 125 -2.57 20.10 -12.64
CA TRP A 125 -1.74 19.08 -13.27
C TRP A 125 -2.57 17.98 -13.93
N LEU A 126 -3.63 17.48 -13.28
CA LEU A 126 -4.54 16.49 -13.90
C LEU A 126 -5.14 17.00 -15.21
N THR A 127 -5.51 18.28 -15.25
CA THR A 127 -6.03 18.92 -16.47
C THR A 127 -4.98 18.98 -17.57
N GLN A 128 -3.72 19.30 -17.23
CA GLN A 128 -2.59 19.33 -18.17
C GLN A 128 -2.24 17.93 -18.68
N ARG A 129 -2.10 16.94 -17.79
CA ARG A 129 -1.82 15.54 -18.12
C ARG A 129 -2.84 14.99 -19.12
N ASN A 130 -4.13 15.31 -18.93
CA ASN A 130 -5.22 14.85 -19.78
C ASN A 130 -5.14 15.39 -21.23
N GLN A 131 -4.28 16.36 -21.51
CA GLN A 131 -4.03 16.87 -22.87
C GLN A 131 -3.03 16.00 -23.65
N CYS A 132 -2.23 15.16 -22.98
CA CYS A 132 -1.25 14.29 -23.64
C CYS A 132 -1.89 13.33 -24.64
N LYS A 133 -1.20 13.14 -25.78
CA LYS A 133 -1.62 12.27 -26.90
C LYS A 133 -0.66 11.10 -27.15
N THR A 134 0.44 11.02 -26.39
CA THR A 134 1.46 9.98 -26.51
C THR A 134 1.87 9.48 -25.13
N ALA A 135 2.34 8.22 -25.06
CA ALA A 135 2.89 7.66 -23.83
C ALA A 135 4.12 8.45 -23.33
N LYS A 136 4.99 8.89 -24.25
CA LYS A 136 6.14 9.74 -23.90
C LYS A 136 5.72 11.05 -23.22
N CYS A 137 4.69 11.73 -23.73
CA CYS A 137 4.15 12.94 -23.09
C CYS A 137 3.69 12.65 -21.66
N LEU A 138 2.97 11.54 -21.45
CA LEU A 138 2.51 11.13 -20.13
C LEU A 138 3.68 10.83 -19.20
N ILE A 139 4.66 10.06 -19.65
CA ILE A 139 5.85 9.73 -18.86
C ILE A 139 6.57 11.00 -18.41
N ASP A 140 6.83 11.92 -19.33
CA ASP A 140 7.51 13.19 -19.03
C ASP A 140 6.68 14.03 -18.03
N ALA A 141 5.35 14.09 -18.21
CA ALA A 141 4.44 14.80 -17.31
C ALA A 141 4.34 14.20 -15.91
N TYR A 142 4.41 12.86 -15.79
CA TYR A 142 4.43 12.15 -14.52
C TYR A 142 5.75 12.34 -13.80
N ARG A 143 6.88 12.14 -14.47
CA ARG A 143 8.22 12.30 -13.87
C ARG A 143 8.38 13.69 -13.26
N LYS A 144 8.07 14.73 -14.04
CA LYS A 144 8.08 16.12 -13.57
C LYS A 144 7.22 16.32 -12.33
N ARG A 145 6.01 15.76 -12.30
CA ARG A 145 5.10 15.96 -11.16
C ARG A 145 5.48 15.16 -9.93
N VAL A 146 6.01 13.96 -10.10
CA VAL A 146 6.58 13.15 -9.01
C VAL A 146 7.67 13.98 -8.32
N ASP A 147 8.61 14.52 -9.08
CA ASP A 147 9.73 15.30 -8.53
C ASP A 147 9.24 16.61 -7.89
N GLU A 148 8.37 17.37 -8.55
CA GLU A 148 7.76 18.58 -7.97
C GLU A 148 7.03 18.31 -6.66
N THR A 149 6.36 17.16 -6.52
CA THR A 149 5.66 16.78 -5.29
C THR A 149 6.64 16.48 -4.16
N CYS A 150 7.84 16.00 -4.49
CA CYS A 150 8.93 15.74 -3.54
C CYS A 150 9.73 17.01 -3.21
N ASP A 151 9.69 18.04 -4.06
CA ASP A 151 10.48 19.25 -3.87
C ASP A 151 9.81 20.32 -2.98
N TYR A 152 8.59 20.08 -2.48
CA TYR A 152 7.94 21.02 -1.56
C TYR A 152 8.79 21.19 -0.28
N GLY A 153 9.37 22.37 -0.11
CA GLY A 153 10.31 22.67 0.97
C GLY A 153 9.66 22.57 2.35
N VAL A 154 10.08 21.60 3.16
CA VAL A 154 9.56 21.35 4.50
C VAL A 154 10.24 22.24 5.53
N VAL A 155 9.47 23.11 6.19
CA VAL A 155 9.96 24.07 7.20
C VAL A 155 10.48 23.39 8.47
N THR A 156 9.98 22.19 8.80
CA THR A 156 10.26 21.50 10.08
C THR A 156 11.40 20.48 10.00
N GLY A 157 12.01 20.29 8.81
CA GLY A 157 13.13 19.36 8.60
C GLY A 157 12.76 17.88 8.56
N VAL A 158 11.49 17.51 8.74
CA VAL A 158 11.01 16.12 8.55
C VAL A 158 10.28 16.03 7.23
N HIS A 159 11.05 15.83 6.15
CA HIS A 159 10.46 15.56 4.85
C HIS A 159 9.73 14.21 4.88
N PRO A 160 8.45 14.13 4.48
CA PRO A 160 7.79 12.83 4.35
C PRO A 160 8.57 11.99 3.34
N VAL A 161 8.71 10.69 3.61
CA VAL A 161 9.38 9.78 2.69
C VAL A 161 8.71 9.86 1.32
N CYS A 162 9.49 10.10 0.29
CA CYS A 162 9.04 10.27 -1.07
C CYS A 162 9.89 9.44 -2.03
N THR A 163 9.27 8.94 -3.10
CA THR A 163 9.96 8.20 -4.16
C THR A 163 10.18 9.14 -5.35
N PRO A 164 11.42 9.57 -5.64
CA PRO A 164 11.70 10.43 -6.78
C PRO A 164 11.53 9.68 -8.10
N SER A 165 11.35 10.41 -9.20
CA SER A 165 11.00 9.81 -10.48
C SER A 165 12.12 8.91 -11.05
N GLU A 166 13.37 9.26 -10.78
CA GLU A 166 14.57 8.51 -11.20
C GLU A 166 14.65 7.09 -10.63
N ASP A 167 14.04 6.85 -9.47
CA ASP A 167 13.97 5.53 -8.83
C ASP A 167 12.87 4.64 -9.44
N ILE A 168 11.99 5.22 -10.27
CA ILE A 168 10.85 4.55 -10.88
C ILE A 168 11.21 4.11 -12.32
N LYS A 169 11.45 2.81 -12.47
CA LYS A 169 11.79 2.14 -13.73
C LYS A 169 10.58 1.49 -14.37
#